data_AF-A0AAC8Q188-F1
#
_entry.id   AF-A0AAC8Q188-F1
#
_cell.length_a   1.000
_cell.length_b   1.000
_cell.length_c   1.000
_cell.angle_alpha   90.00
_cell.angle_beta   90.00
_cell.angle_gamma   90.00
#
_symmetry.space_group_name_H-M   'P 1'
#
loop_
_entity.id
_entity.type
_entity.pdbx_description
1 polymer ?
#
loop_
_entity_poly.entity_id
_entity_poly.type
_entity_poly.pdbx_seq_one_letter_code
_entity_poly.pdbx_strand_id
1 'polypeptide(L)'
;MRPWLLLTAVLFPGVAAAGHDVSLGVTAVTLTNGGVYNVTTPRLGLDATYAYELGSWRLGGGLRWAPSGRGNLPVEVYARALLTPQLGRWRPAVGPELGVSGLPVILPPEGGFPDDLMRRQASQLGPAYVAVHAAPLRFDFRPFTVSALELQWGTTLNQPGATLRLQFGLVHLGVTL
;
A
#
# COMPACT_ATOMS: atom_id res chain seq x y z
N MET A 1 13.27 10.04 30.58
CA MET A 1 12.56 9.00 29.82
C MET A 1 11.32 9.65 29.21
N ARG A 2 11.17 9.65 27.88
CA ARG A 2 10.18 10.51 27.19
C ARG A 2 8.75 9.92 27.30
N PRO A 3 7.75 10.70 27.77
CA PRO A 3 6.39 10.21 28.11
C PRO A 3 5.56 9.75 26.90
N TRP A 4 6.01 10.03 25.68
CA TRP A 4 5.31 9.68 24.44
C TRP A 4 5.39 8.18 24.09
N LEU A 5 6.40 7.46 24.61
CA LEU A 5 6.53 6.00 24.43
C LEU A 5 5.56 5.19 25.29
N LEU A 6 4.97 5.81 26.32
CA LEU A 6 3.96 5.15 27.17
C LEU A 6 2.56 5.25 26.55
N LEU A 7 2.30 6.25 25.70
CA LEU A 7 1.00 6.42 25.03
C LEU A 7 0.71 5.32 24.00
N THR A 8 1.73 4.75 23.36
CA THR A 8 1.57 3.59 22.48
C THR A 8 1.35 2.29 23.26
N ALA A 9 1.93 2.16 24.44
CA ALA A 9 1.78 0.97 25.29
C ALA A 9 0.42 0.91 26.01
N VAL A 10 -0.22 2.06 26.29
CA VAL A 10 -1.50 2.14 27.02
C VAL A 10 -2.73 1.89 26.12
N LEU A 11 -2.63 2.09 24.80
CA LEU A 11 -3.78 1.93 23.89
C LEU A 11 -4.04 0.49 23.42
N PHE A 12 -3.14 -0.46 23.67
CA PHE A 12 -3.29 -1.85 23.24
C PHE A 12 -2.81 -2.87 24.29
N PRO A 13 -3.48 -2.97 25.46
CA PRO A 13 -3.04 -3.87 26.54
C PRO A 13 -3.30 -5.37 26.28
N GLY A 14 -3.67 -5.77 25.05
CA GLY A 14 -4.07 -7.15 24.71
C GLY A 14 -3.23 -7.87 23.65
N VAL A 15 -2.11 -7.30 23.20
CA VAL A 15 -1.39 -7.76 21.98
C VAL A 15 -0.10 -8.52 22.30
N ALA A 16 0.17 -8.83 23.57
CA ALA A 16 1.47 -9.34 24.04
C ALA A 16 1.74 -10.85 23.84
N ALA A 17 1.05 -11.53 22.91
CA ALA A 17 1.24 -12.98 22.72
C ALA A 17 1.17 -13.49 21.26
N ALA A 18 1.11 -12.60 20.29
CA ALA A 18 0.95 -12.98 18.89
C ALA A 18 1.86 -12.11 18.01
N GLY A 19 2.44 -12.68 16.94
CA GLY A 19 3.42 -12.03 16.07
C GLY A 19 2.83 -10.86 15.27
N HIS A 20 2.49 -9.80 15.97
CA HIS A 20 1.88 -8.60 15.44
C HIS A 20 2.96 -7.62 15.02
N ASP A 21 2.77 -6.94 13.91
CA ASP A 21 3.71 -5.96 13.40
C ASP A 21 2.95 -4.73 12.94
N VAL A 22 3.41 -3.56 13.40
CA VAL A 22 2.90 -2.25 12.99
C VAL A 22 4.02 -1.54 12.27
N SER A 23 3.79 -1.09 11.04
CA SER A 23 4.79 -0.37 10.25
C SER A 23 4.26 0.93 9.66
N LEU A 24 5.16 1.89 9.51
CA LEU A 24 4.93 3.13 8.78
C LEU A 24 5.96 3.22 7.65
N GLY A 25 5.57 3.80 6.52
CA GLY A 25 6.47 3.91 5.39
C GLY A 25 6.14 5.04 4.43
N VAL A 26 7.00 5.11 3.42
CA VAL A 26 6.86 6.00 2.28
C VAL A 26 6.71 5.15 1.03
N THR A 27 5.69 5.47 0.25
CA THR A 27 5.38 4.78 -1.00
C THR A 27 5.39 5.76 -2.16
N ALA A 28 5.74 5.30 -3.34
CA ALA A 28 5.60 6.01 -4.60
C ALA A 28 4.55 5.29 -5.44
N VAL A 29 3.43 5.95 -5.73
CA VAL A 29 2.34 5.38 -6.51
C VAL A 29 2.41 5.92 -7.94
N THR A 30 2.39 5.01 -8.91
CA THR A 30 2.34 5.32 -10.34
C THR A 30 1.16 4.56 -10.96
N LEU A 31 0.15 5.30 -11.41
CA LEU A 31 -1.00 4.73 -12.11
C LEU A 31 -0.78 4.90 -13.61
N THR A 32 -0.99 3.83 -14.38
CA THR A 32 -0.94 3.89 -15.84
C THR A 32 -2.16 3.21 -16.46
N ASN A 33 -2.71 3.80 -17.51
CA ASN A 33 -3.80 3.22 -18.27
C ASN A 33 -3.21 2.50 -19.50
N GLY A 34 -3.76 1.34 -19.88
CA GLY A 34 -3.32 0.58 -21.05
C GLY A 34 -3.44 1.32 -22.39
N GLY A 35 -4.16 2.46 -22.41
CA GLY A 35 -4.19 3.39 -23.54
C GLY A 35 -3.15 4.52 -23.43
N VAL A 36 -2.19 4.52 -24.37
CA VAL A 36 -1.48 5.67 -24.94
C VAL A 36 -1.15 6.84 -23.97
N TYR A 37 0.09 6.85 -23.47
CA TYR A 37 0.83 8.02 -22.94
C TYR A 37 0.24 8.83 -21.77
N ASN A 38 -0.26 8.19 -20.71
CA ASN A 38 -0.47 8.89 -19.42
C ASN A 38 0.24 8.14 -18.29
N VAL A 39 1.59 8.18 -18.29
CA VAL A 39 2.36 7.87 -17.08
C VAL A 39 2.24 9.08 -16.17
N THR A 40 1.41 8.99 -15.13
CA THR A 40 1.35 10.05 -14.12
C THR A 40 2.69 10.14 -13.41
N THR A 41 3.14 11.35 -13.10
CA THR A 41 4.31 11.57 -12.23
C THR A 41 4.16 10.76 -10.94
N PRO A 42 5.20 10.03 -10.50
CA PRO A 42 5.12 9.22 -9.30
C PRO A 42 4.78 10.11 -8.11
N ARG A 43 3.73 9.73 -7.37
CA ARG A 43 3.28 10.46 -6.20
C ARG A 43 3.81 9.82 -4.94
N LEU A 44 4.51 10.62 -4.15
CA LEU A 44 4.95 10.19 -2.83
C LEU A 44 3.77 10.21 -1.86
N GLY A 45 3.53 9.07 -1.22
CA GLY A 45 2.51 8.87 -0.21
C GLY A 45 3.12 8.30 1.07
N LEU A 46 2.31 8.30 2.10
CA LEU A 46 2.57 7.66 3.38
C LEU A 46 1.70 6.42 3.50
N ASP A 47 2.23 5.38 4.11
CA ASP A 47 1.47 4.21 4.47
C ASP A 47 1.57 3.91 5.97
N ALA A 48 0.49 3.36 6.50
CA ALA A 48 0.43 2.80 7.83
C ALA A 48 -0.17 1.41 7.73
N THR A 49 0.54 0.43 8.29
CA THR A 49 0.26 -0.98 8.04
C THR A 49 0.28 -1.75 9.33
N TYR A 50 -0.67 -2.68 9.44
CA TYR A 50 -0.74 -3.67 10.50
C TYR A 50 -0.72 -5.06 9.89
N ALA A 51 0.01 -5.97 10.51
CA ALA A 51 0.04 -7.36 10.11
C ALA A 51 0.13 -8.30 11.31
N TYR A 52 -0.34 -9.51 11.10
CA TYR A 52 -0.31 -10.62 12.02
C TYR A 52 0.34 -11.81 11.31
N GLU A 53 1.37 -12.39 11.94
CA GLU A 53 2.08 -13.57 11.45
C GLU A 53 1.44 -14.86 12.00
N LEU A 54 1.05 -15.74 11.09
CA LEU A 54 0.53 -17.09 11.34
C LEU A 54 1.39 -18.11 10.58
N GLY A 55 2.44 -18.61 11.21
CA GLY A 55 3.38 -19.54 10.59
C GLY A 55 4.17 -18.88 9.45
N SER A 56 3.99 -19.38 8.22
CA SER A 56 4.56 -18.78 7.01
C SER A 56 3.66 -17.73 6.35
N TRP A 57 2.48 -17.49 6.93
CA TRP A 57 1.55 -16.48 6.43
C TRP A 57 1.64 -15.20 7.25
N ARG A 58 1.46 -14.07 6.58
CA ARG A 58 1.36 -12.74 7.16
C ARG A 58 0.10 -12.08 6.62
N LEU A 59 -0.91 -11.99 7.47
CA LEU A 59 -2.21 -11.42 7.16
C LEU A 59 -2.26 -10.00 7.70
N GLY A 60 -2.73 -9.05 6.91
CA GLY A 60 -2.73 -7.68 7.38
C GLY A 60 -3.49 -6.75 6.47
N GLY A 61 -3.40 -5.47 6.80
CA GLY A 61 -4.01 -4.41 6.05
C GLY A 61 -3.48 -3.07 6.50
N GLY A 62 -3.89 -2.03 5.81
CA GLY A 62 -3.38 -0.71 6.12
C GLY A 62 -4.13 0.39 5.42
N LEU A 63 -3.65 1.59 5.70
CA LEU A 63 -4.07 2.82 5.09
C LEU A 63 -2.90 3.38 4.30
N ARG A 64 -3.19 3.85 3.09
CA ARG A 64 -2.26 4.64 2.29
C ARG A 64 -2.87 5.98 2.02
N TRP A 65 -2.03 6.99 2.05
CA TRP A 65 -2.42 8.35 1.72
C TRP A 65 -1.40 8.91 0.75
N ALA A 66 -1.86 9.47 -0.37
CA ALA A 66 -0.98 10.15 -1.31
C ALA A 66 -1.66 11.42 -1.84
N PRO A 67 -1.02 12.59 -1.79
CA PRO A 67 -1.66 13.87 -2.10
C PRO A 67 -2.31 13.87 -3.49
N SER A 68 -3.59 14.26 -3.54
CA SER A 68 -4.36 14.49 -4.76
C SER A 68 -4.66 15.97 -4.87
N GLY A 69 -4.28 16.59 -5.98
CA GLY A 69 -4.46 18.03 -6.21
C GLY A 69 -5.90 18.57 -6.23
N ARG A 70 -6.93 17.77 -5.89
CA ARG A 70 -8.34 18.19 -5.78
C ARG A 70 -9.09 17.45 -4.67
N GLY A 71 -9.57 18.20 -3.68
CA GLY A 71 -10.85 18.06 -2.94
C GLY A 71 -11.15 16.82 -2.08
N ASN A 72 -10.81 15.61 -2.50
CA ASN A 72 -11.11 14.39 -1.74
C ASN A 72 -9.87 13.91 -1.00
N LEU A 73 -10.03 13.43 0.24
CA LEU A 73 -8.96 12.76 0.99
C LEU A 73 -8.54 11.50 0.21
N PRO A 74 -7.34 11.49 -0.39
CA PRO A 74 -6.87 10.40 -1.25
C PRO A 74 -6.33 9.26 -0.41
N VAL A 75 -7.23 8.69 0.40
CA VAL A 75 -6.96 7.57 1.28
C VAL A 75 -7.34 6.30 0.54
N GLU A 76 -6.52 5.29 0.75
CA GLU A 76 -6.75 3.94 0.31
C GLU A 76 -6.71 3.02 1.51
N VAL A 77 -7.68 2.12 1.56
CA VAL A 77 -7.73 1.03 2.54
C VAL A 77 -7.42 -0.26 1.79
N TYR A 78 -6.54 -1.09 2.35
CA TYR A 78 -6.18 -2.35 1.72
C TYR A 78 -6.05 -3.47 2.75
N ALA A 79 -6.19 -4.70 2.27
CA ALA A 79 -5.93 -5.93 2.99
C ALA A 79 -5.05 -6.85 2.13
N ARG A 80 -4.15 -7.60 2.76
CA ARG A 80 -3.21 -8.48 2.08
C ARG A 80 -2.97 -9.77 2.85
N ALA A 81 -2.70 -10.82 2.10
CA ALA A 81 -2.25 -12.10 2.63
C ALA A 81 -0.92 -12.44 1.95
N LEU A 82 0.16 -12.47 2.73
CA LEU A 82 1.51 -12.64 2.21
C LEU A 82 2.12 -13.94 2.71
N LEU A 83 2.82 -14.65 1.84
CA LEU A 83 3.72 -15.73 2.19
C LEU A 83 5.08 -15.13 2.56
N THR A 84 5.59 -15.51 3.72
CA THR A 84 6.87 -15.04 4.27
C THR A 84 7.78 -16.22 4.61
N PRO A 85 8.64 -16.67 3.68
CA PRO A 85 9.67 -17.65 4.02
C PRO A 85 10.64 -17.07 5.06
N GLN A 86 11.06 -17.91 6.01
CA GLN A 86 11.94 -17.49 7.10
C GLN A 86 13.39 -17.88 6.75
N LEU A 87 14.19 -16.91 6.32
CA LEU A 87 15.59 -17.09 5.94
C LEU A 87 16.49 -16.27 6.87
N GLY A 88 16.51 -16.66 8.15
CA GLY A 88 17.21 -15.91 9.20
C GLY A 88 16.59 -14.53 9.38
N ARG A 89 17.41 -13.47 9.26
CA ARG A 89 16.95 -12.07 9.33
C ARG A 89 16.24 -11.63 8.06
N TRP A 90 16.47 -12.29 6.93
CA TRP A 90 15.81 -11.98 5.68
C TRP A 90 14.46 -12.70 5.64
N ARG A 91 13.37 -11.92 5.57
CA ARG A 91 11.99 -12.43 5.61
C ARG A 91 11.19 -11.81 4.47
N PRO A 92 11.53 -12.15 3.20
CA PRO A 92 10.83 -11.58 2.05
C PRO A 92 9.35 -11.96 2.12
N ALA A 93 8.48 -11.18 1.48
CA ALA A 93 7.05 -11.42 1.49
C ALA A 93 6.47 -11.35 0.08
N VAL A 94 5.50 -12.19 -0.25
CA VAL A 94 4.76 -12.10 -1.53
C VAL A 94 3.34 -12.60 -1.39
N GLY A 95 2.38 -11.95 -2.03
CA GLY A 95 1.01 -12.45 -2.07
C GLY A 95 -0.03 -11.46 -2.57
N PRO A 96 -1.30 -11.86 -2.59
CA PRO A 96 -2.39 -11.00 -3.04
C PRO A 96 -2.68 -9.85 -2.07
N GLU A 97 -3.11 -8.75 -2.66
CA GLU A 97 -3.63 -7.56 -2.01
C GLU A 97 -4.93 -7.13 -2.67
N LEU A 98 -5.88 -6.69 -1.86
CA LEU A 98 -7.17 -6.15 -2.27
C LEU A 98 -7.35 -4.81 -1.58
N GLY A 99 -7.84 -3.81 -2.31
CA GLY A 99 -8.02 -2.49 -1.72
C GLY A 99 -9.08 -1.66 -2.40
N VAL A 100 -9.48 -0.60 -1.69
CA VAL A 100 -10.40 0.43 -2.14
C VAL A 100 -9.65 1.74 -2.12
N SER A 101 -9.47 2.33 -3.28
CA SER A 101 -8.66 3.52 -3.50
C SER A 101 -9.52 4.72 -3.86
N GLY A 102 -9.34 5.82 -3.13
CA GLY A 102 -9.80 7.15 -3.54
C GLY A 102 -8.84 7.86 -4.50
N LEU A 103 -7.75 7.19 -4.94
CA LEU A 103 -6.74 7.81 -5.79
C LEU A 103 -7.26 7.95 -7.23
N PRO A 104 -7.19 9.15 -7.83
CA PRO A 104 -7.59 9.33 -9.22
C PRO A 104 -6.63 8.54 -10.13
N VAL A 105 -7.18 7.56 -10.86
CA VAL A 105 -6.41 6.67 -11.76
C VAL A 105 -5.88 7.41 -13.00
N ILE A 106 -6.42 8.60 -13.31
CA ILE A 106 -6.09 9.37 -14.51
C ILE A 106 -5.85 10.83 -14.13
N LEU A 107 -4.71 11.38 -14.51
CA LEU A 107 -4.51 12.82 -14.63
C LEU A 107 -4.51 13.18 -16.12
N PRO A 108 -5.11 14.31 -16.49
CA PRO A 108 -5.11 14.74 -17.88
C PRO A 108 -3.67 15.00 -18.33
N PRO A 109 -3.31 14.69 -19.59
CA PRO A 109 -2.20 15.38 -20.22
C PRO A 109 -2.52 16.88 -20.24
N GLU A 110 -1.49 17.72 -20.17
CA GLU A 110 -1.67 19.18 -20.30
C GLU A 110 -2.22 19.51 -21.70
N GLY A 111 -3.55 19.54 -21.84
CA GLY A 111 -4.22 19.83 -23.11
C GLY A 111 -5.65 19.31 -23.21
N GLY A 112 -6.64 20.21 -23.08
CA GLY A 112 -7.91 20.19 -23.82
C GLY A 112 -8.93 19.06 -23.63
N PHE A 113 -8.73 18.08 -22.76
CA PHE A 113 -9.74 17.04 -22.53
C PHE A 113 -10.92 17.56 -21.69
N PRO A 114 -12.18 17.34 -22.10
CA PRO A 114 -13.36 17.69 -21.31
C PRO A 114 -13.33 17.03 -19.92
N ASP A 115 -13.55 17.81 -18.85
CA ASP A 115 -13.60 17.34 -17.45
C ASP A 115 -14.58 16.18 -17.23
N ASP A 116 -15.60 16.05 -18.09
CA ASP A 116 -16.63 15.00 -18.01
C ASP A 116 -16.14 13.62 -18.45
N LEU A 117 -15.12 13.54 -19.33
CA LEU A 117 -14.50 12.26 -19.69
C LEU A 117 -13.77 11.66 -18.49
N MET A 118 -13.10 12.49 -17.69
CA MET A 118 -12.42 12.05 -16.48
C MET A 118 -13.38 11.49 -15.44
N ARG A 119 -14.49 12.19 -15.17
CA ARG A 119 -15.50 11.71 -14.21
C ARG A 119 -16.15 10.40 -14.68
N ARG A 120 -16.44 10.28 -15.98
CA ARG A 120 -17.02 9.06 -16.54
C ARG A 120 -16.05 7.88 -16.54
N GLN A 121 -14.77 8.11 -16.78
CA GLN A 121 -13.78 7.04 -16.77
C GLN A 121 -13.42 6.62 -15.34
N ALA A 122 -13.33 7.57 -14.40
CA ALA A 122 -13.17 7.26 -12.98
C ALA A 122 -14.37 6.49 -12.41
N SER A 123 -15.60 6.81 -12.82
CA SER A 123 -16.79 6.05 -12.40
C SER A 123 -16.86 4.65 -13.01
N GLN A 124 -16.31 4.44 -14.22
CA GLN A 124 -16.25 3.14 -14.87
C GLN A 124 -15.19 2.20 -14.24
N LEU A 125 -14.02 2.74 -13.91
CA LEU A 125 -12.92 1.95 -13.31
C LEU A 125 -13.23 1.50 -11.88
N GLY A 126 -14.01 2.30 -11.14
CA GLY A 126 -14.36 2.02 -9.76
C GLY A 126 -13.19 2.13 -8.79
N PRO A 127 -13.46 2.17 -7.48
CA PRO A 127 -12.43 2.38 -6.48
C PRO A 127 -11.70 1.09 -6.08
N ALA A 128 -12.28 -0.08 -6.37
CA ALA A 128 -11.76 -1.35 -5.89
C ALA A 128 -10.72 -1.94 -6.86
N TYR A 129 -9.64 -2.50 -6.31
CA TYR A 129 -8.56 -3.12 -7.08
C TYR A 129 -8.09 -4.43 -6.45
N VAL A 130 -7.41 -5.21 -7.29
CA VAL A 130 -6.63 -6.39 -6.88
C VAL A 130 -5.19 -6.21 -7.35
N ALA A 131 -4.24 -6.61 -6.52
CA ALA A 131 -2.82 -6.52 -6.81
C ALA A 131 -2.06 -7.73 -6.27
N VAL A 132 -0.87 -7.95 -6.82
CA VAL A 132 0.17 -8.77 -6.22
C VAL A 132 1.15 -7.82 -5.54
N HIS A 133 1.41 -8.08 -4.25
CA HIS A 133 2.39 -7.37 -3.45
C HIS A 133 3.62 -8.26 -3.25
N ALA A 134 4.82 -7.69 -3.39
CA ALA A 134 6.09 -8.33 -3.11
C ALA A 134 7.00 -7.40 -2.31
N ALA A 135 7.56 -7.88 -1.21
CA ALA A 135 8.56 -7.20 -0.40
C ALA A 135 9.84 -8.04 -0.37
N PRO A 136 10.68 -7.99 -1.42
CA PRO A 136 11.87 -8.82 -1.52
C PRO A 136 12.96 -8.39 -0.51
N LEU A 137 13.04 -7.10 -0.15
CA LEU A 137 14.06 -6.58 0.77
C LEU A 137 13.46 -6.28 2.15
N ARG A 138 12.78 -7.28 2.73
CA ARG A 138 12.28 -7.21 4.11
C ARG A 138 13.21 -7.95 5.07
N PHE A 139 13.59 -7.26 6.13
CA PHE A 139 14.47 -7.75 7.18
C PHE A 139 13.79 -7.61 8.55
N ASP A 140 13.96 -8.63 9.38
CA ASP A 140 13.47 -8.68 10.76
C ASP A 140 14.65 -8.78 11.71
N PHE A 141 14.83 -7.75 12.53
CA PHE A 141 15.91 -7.62 13.51
C PHE A 141 15.42 -7.75 14.95
N ARG A 142 14.12 -7.92 15.19
CA ARG A 142 13.41 -7.95 16.49
C ARG A 142 13.97 -7.02 17.61
N PRO A 143 13.23 -6.00 18.05
CA PRO A 143 11.80 -5.78 17.80
C PRO A 143 11.51 -5.00 16.50
N PHE A 144 12.54 -4.68 15.70
CA PHE A 144 12.37 -3.82 14.52
C PHE A 144 12.32 -4.61 13.23
N THR A 145 11.48 -4.15 12.30
CA THR A 145 11.41 -4.61 10.92
C THR A 145 11.74 -3.46 9.97
N VAL A 146 12.52 -3.76 8.93
CA VAL A 146 12.87 -2.81 7.88
C VAL A 146 12.53 -3.45 6.54
N SER A 147 11.78 -2.74 5.71
CA SER A 147 11.48 -3.18 4.34
C SER A 147 11.79 -2.07 3.36
N ALA A 148 12.31 -2.44 2.20
CA ALA A 148 12.58 -1.53 1.10
C ALA A 148 12.20 -2.17 -0.23
N LEU A 149 12.04 -1.34 -1.26
CA LEU A 149 11.76 -1.76 -2.63
C LEU A 149 10.56 -2.75 -2.71
N GLU A 150 9.48 -2.44 -2.00
CA GLU A 150 8.25 -3.21 -2.15
C GLU A 150 7.63 -2.91 -3.50
N LEU A 151 7.11 -3.94 -4.17
CA LEU A 151 6.49 -3.83 -5.48
C LEU A 151 5.03 -4.26 -5.37
N GLN A 152 4.16 -3.45 -5.96
CA GLN A 152 2.77 -3.77 -6.16
C GLN A 152 2.41 -3.64 -7.62
N TRP A 153 1.79 -4.69 -8.14
CA TRP A 153 1.33 -4.77 -9.51
C TRP A 153 -0.12 -5.24 -9.52
N GLY A 154 -1.03 -4.41 -10.04
CA GLY A 154 -2.45 -4.71 -9.99
C GLY A 154 -3.31 -4.04 -11.05
N THR A 155 -4.61 -4.28 -10.95
CA THR A 155 -5.63 -3.74 -11.85
C THR A 155 -6.93 -3.48 -11.09
N THR A 156 -7.79 -2.65 -11.66
CA THR A 156 -9.12 -2.36 -11.09
C THR A 156 -10.06 -3.55 -11.31
N LEU A 157 -10.96 -3.78 -10.35
CA LEU A 157 -11.87 -4.94 -10.39
C LEU A 157 -12.98 -4.78 -11.44
N ASN A 158 -13.45 -3.56 -11.68
CA ASN A 158 -14.57 -3.34 -12.61
C ASN A 158 -14.15 -3.49 -14.08
N GLN A 159 -12.87 -3.26 -14.41
CA GLN A 159 -12.33 -3.43 -15.75
C GLN A 159 -10.93 -4.06 -15.71
N PRO A 160 -10.84 -5.38 -15.46
CA PRO A 160 -9.57 -6.08 -15.40
C PRO A 160 -8.79 -5.90 -16.70
N GLY A 161 -7.53 -5.44 -16.61
CA GLY A 161 -6.65 -5.24 -17.75
C GLY A 161 -6.76 -3.88 -18.45
N ALA A 162 -7.77 -3.06 -18.15
CA ALA A 162 -7.86 -1.69 -18.67
C ALA A 162 -6.87 -0.73 -17.99
N THR A 163 -6.50 -1.04 -16.74
CA THR A 163 -5.59 -0.22 -15.92
C THR A 163 -4.48 -1.05 -15.34
N LEU A 164 -3.26 -0.52 -15.39
CA LEU A 164 -2.10 -1.07 -14.74
C LEU A 164 -1.74 -0.16 -13.56
N ARG A 165 -1.81 -0.72 -12.36
CA ARG A 165 -1.39 -0.05 -11.13
C ARG A 165 0.01 -0.53 -10.77
N LEU A 166 0.94 0.40 -10.66
CA LEU A 166 2.28 0.15 -10.15
C LEU A 166 2.51 0.98 -8.89
N GLN A 167 2.91 0.34 -7.81
CA GLN A 167 3.26 1.05 -6.59
C GLN A 167 4.55 0.49 -6.03
N PHE A 168 5.42 1.40 -5.62
CA PHE A 168 6.72 1.11 -5.06
C PHE A 168 6.77 1.54 -3.60
N GLY A 169 6.94 0.60 -2.69
CA GLY A 169 7.30 0.89 -1.30
C GLY A 169 8.77 1.23 -1.22
N LEU A 170 9.10 2.47 -0.90
CA LEU A 170 10.49 2.90 -0.86
C LEU A 170 11.17 2.37 0.40
N VAL A 171 10.60 2.72 1.56
CA VAL A 171 11.09 2.33 2.88
C VAL A 171 9.90 2.19 3.82
N HIS A 172 9.89 1.11 4.60
CA HIS A 172 8.98 0.89 5.71
C HIS A 172 9.78 0.51 6.94
N LEU A 173 9.38 1.08 8.08
CA LEU A 173 9.91 0.78 9.39
C LEU A 173 8.78 0.26 10.27
N GLY A 174 8.97 -0.92 10.83
CA GLY A 174 7.97 -1.54 11.70
C GLY A 174 8.53 -1.96 13.05
N VAL A 175 7.60 -2.19 13.96
CA VAL A 175 7.83 -2.76 15.28
C VAL A 175 6.98 -4.01 15.40
N THR A 176 7.64 -5.11 15.74
CA THR A 176 7.00 -6.36 16.12
C THR A 176 6.68 -6.33 17.61
N LEU A 177 5.42 -6.55 17.96
CA LEU A 177 4.85 -6.53 19.30
C LEU A 177 4.73 -7.95 19.88
#